data_AF-A0A3N5IE48-F1
#
_entry.id   AF-A0A3N5IE48-F1
#
_cell.length_a   1.000
_cell.length_b   1.000
_cell.length_c   1.000
_cell.angle_alpha   90.00
_cell.angle_beta   90.00
_cell.angle_gamma   90.00
#
_symmetry.space_group_name_H-M   'P 1'
#
loop_
_entity.id
_entity.type
_entity.pdbx_description
1 polymer ?
#
loop_
_entity_poly.entity_id
_entity_poly.type
_entity_poly.pdbx_seq_one_letter_code
_entity_poly.pdbx_strand_id
1 'polypeptide(L)' 'MTPIDRLRAVAPETPITEVLRVMEQHDVNQVPVTQDGRLLGMITRDHLLRVLYANLEVAAHKATPSAP' A
#
# COMPACT_ATOMS: atom_id res chain seq x y z
N MET A 1 14.12 -14.73 -10.31
CA MET A 1 12.79 -15.29 -9.95
C MET A 1 12.84 -15.63 -8.46
N THR A 2 12.02 -14.98 -7.63
CA THR A 2 12.00 -15.21 -6.17
C THR A 2 11.18 -16.48 -5.87
N PRO A 3 11.73 -17.47 -5.14
CA PRO A 3 10.97 -18.64 -4.72
C PRO A 3 9.72 -18.26 -3.92
N ILE A 4 8.61 -18.98 -4.13
CA ILE A 4 7.31 -18.64 -3.52
C ILE A 4 7.33 -18.75 -1.98
N ASP A 5 8.15 -19.64 -1.43
CA ASP A 5 8.42 -19.82 0.00
C ASP A 5 9.18 -18.63 0.63
N ARG A 6 9.85 -17.82 -0.20
CA ARG A 6 10.56 -16.60 0.22
C ARG A 6 9.78 -15.33 -0.08
N LEU A 7 8.58 -15.46 -0.64
CA LEU A 7 7.70 -14.33 -0.92
C LEU A 7 7.19 -13.77 0.41
N ARG A 8 7.46 -12.50 0.68
CA ARG A 8 6.90 -11.82 1.85
C ARG A 8 5.49 -11.35 1.50
N ALA A 9 4.50 -11.98 2.13
CA ALA A 9 3.10 -11.59 2.06
C ALA A 9 2.66 -10.95 3.38
N VAL A 10 1.58 -10.19 3.32
CA VAL A 10 0.93 -9.54 4.47
C VAL A 10 -0.54 -9.96 4.55
N ALA A 11 -1.12 -9.87 5.74
CA ALA A 11 -2.56 -10.07 5.94
C ALA A 11 -3.37 -8.84 5.49
N PRO A 12 -4.66 -8.97 5.12
CA PRO A 12 -5.51 -7.84 4.73
C PRO A 12 -5.63 -6.76 5.80
N GLU A 13 -5.52 -7.14 7.07
CA GLU A 13 -5.63 -6.26 8.23
C GLU A 13 -4.29 -5.59 8.58
N THR A 14 -3.21 -5.93 7.87
CA THR A 14 -1.87 -5.38 8.11
C THR A 14 -1.88 -3.87 7.85
N PRO A 15 -1.44 -3.04 8.81
CA PRO A 15 -1.38 -1.59 8.61
C PRO A 15 -0.50 -1.23 7.42
N ILE A 16 -0.94 -0.23 6.63
CA ILE A 16 -0.22 0.18 5.42
C ILE A 16 1.22 0.64 5.69
N THR A 17 1.48 1.18 6.88
CA THR A 17 2.81 1.58 7.34
C THR A 17 3.75 0.39 7.52
N GLU A 18 3.21 -0.76 7.92
CA GLU A 18 3.97 -2.00 8.03
C GLU A 18 4.23 -2.62 6.65
N VAL A 19 3.27 -2.54 5.73
CA VAL A 19 3.48 -2.92 4.32
C VAL A 19 4.61 -2.10 3.69
N LEU A 20 4.63 -0.79 3.92
CA LEU A 20 5.72 0.09 3.46
C LEU A 20 7.07 -0.29 4.06
N ARG A 21 7.11 -0.66 5.35
CA ARG A 21 8.33 -1.14 6.00
C ARG A 21 8.82 -2.46 5.38
N VAL A 22 7.91 -3.40 5.07
CA VAL A 22 8.24 -4.65 4.36
C VAL A 22 8.84 -4.35 2.99
N MET A 23 8.26 -3.40 2.25
CA MET A 23 8.78 -2.97 0.95
C MET A 23 10.20 -2.41 1.04
N GLU A 24 10.47 -1.56 2.03
CA GLU A 24 11.78 -0.95 2.26
C GLU A 24 12.82 -1.99 2.71
N GLN A 25 12.49 -2.80 3.73
CA GLN A 25 13.42 -3.78 4.31
C GLN A 25 13.83 -4.87 3.34
N HIS A 26 12.94 -5.23 2.41
CA HIS A 26 13.18 -6.30 1.46
C HIS A 26 13.49 -5.80 0.03
N ASP A 27 13.58 -4.48 -0.16
CA ASP A 27 13.79 -3.85 -1.47
C ASP A 27 12.83 -4.37 -2.55
N VAL A 28 11.54 -4.44 -2.22
CA VAL A 28 10.48 -4.91 -3.12
C VAL A 28 9.50 -3.80 -3.46
N ASN A 29 9.10 -3.75 -4.73
CA ASN A 29 8.13 -2.77 -5.24
C ASN A 29 6.66 -3.23 -5.11
N GLN A 30 6.45 -4.48 -4.68
CA GLN A 30 5.14 -5.08 -4.58
C GLN A 30 5.08 -6.11 -3.45
N VAL A 31 3.95 -6.14 -2.74
CA VAL A 31 3.70 -7.03 -1.62
C VAL A 31 2.36 -7.73 -1.83
N PRO A 32 2.33 -9.06 -1.91
CA PRO A 32 1.10 -9.85 -1.96
C PRO A 32 0.33 -9.76 -0.64
N VAL A 33 -1.00 -9.73 -0.76
CA VAL A 33 -1.93 -9.81 0.36
C VAL A 33 -2.54 -11.20 0.36
N THR A 34 -2.37 -11.95 1.46
CA THR A 34 -2.85 -13.33 1.58
C THR A 34 -3.66 -13.53 2.85
N GLN A 35 -4.62 -14.46 2.80
CA GLN A 35 -5.39 -14.91 3.95
C GLN A 35 -5.67 -16.41 3.78
N ASP A 36 -5.47 -17.20 4.84
CA ASP A 36 -5.69 -18.66 4.84
C ASP A 36 -5.02 -19.40 3.65
N GLY A 37 -3.80 -18.99 3.31
CA GLY A 37 -3.03 -19.58 2.20
C GLY A 37 -3.52 -19.18 0.80
N ARG A 38 -4.48 -18.26 0.69
CA ARG A 38 -5.01 -17.75 -0.57
C ARG A 38 -4.50 -16.35 -0.85
N LEU A 39 -4.15 -16.08 -2.12
CA LEU A 39 -3.82 -14.75 -2.60
C LEU A 39 -5.12 -13.96 -2.80
N LEU A 40 -5.26 -12.85 -2.08
CA LEU A 40 -6.39 -11.92 -2.24
C LEU A 40 -6.07 -10.78 -3.21
N GLY A 41 -4.81 -10.36 -3.28
CA GLY A 41 -4.40 -9.27 -4.17
C GLY A 41 -2.93 -8.86 -4.00
N MET A 42 -2.59 -7.72 -4.60
CA MET A 42 -1.24 -7.15 -4.59
C MET A 42 -1.31 -5.67 -4.22
N ILE A 43 -0.40 -5.24 -3.33
CA ILE A 43 -0.13 -3.82 -3.08
C ILE A 43 1.16 -3.48 -3.82
N THR A 44 1.10 -2.47 -4.70
CA THR A 44 2.26 -2.00 -5.45
C THR A 44 2.59 -0.55 -5.08
N ARG A 45 3.86 -0.17 -5.22
CA ARG A 45 4.32 1.18 -4.89
C ARG A 45 3.59 2.24 -5.72
N ASP A 46 3.32 1.98 -7.00
CA ASP A 46 2.57 2.90 -7.86
C ASP A 46 1.11 3.09 -7.39
N HIS A 47 0.47 2.03 -6.88
CA HIS A 47 -0.88 2.11 -6.34
C HIS A 47 -0.93 3.00 -5.09
N LEU A 48 0.07 2.87 -4.22
CA LEU A 48 0.20 3.72 -3.02
C LEU A 48 0.41 5.19 -3.41
N LEU A 49 1.25 5.47 -4.41
CA LEU A 49 1.46 6.83 -4.90
C LEU A 49 0.18 7.43 -5.47
N ARG A 50 -0.59 6.68 -6.27
CA ARG A 50 -1.89 7.13 -6.80
C ARG A 50 -2.86 7.51 -5.68
N VAL A 51 -2.96 6.69 -4.64
CA VAL A 51 -3.82 6.97 -3.48
C VAL A 51 -3.34 8.21 -2.71
N LEU A 52 -2.03 8.36 -2.53
CA LEU A 52 -1.43 9.55 -1.91
C LEU A 52 -1.78 10.82 -2.69
N TYR A 53 -1.59 10.83 -4.01
CA TYR A 53 -1.94 11.99 -4.84
C TYR A 53 -3.44 12.32 -4.75
N ALA A 54 -4.31 11.32 -4.87
CA ALA A 54 -5.75 11.53 -4.73
C ALA A 54 -6.13 12.14 -3.36
N ASN A 55 -5.50 11.68 -2.28
CA ASN A 55 -5.76 12.22 -0.94
C ASN A 55 -5.24 13.66 -0.77
N LEU A 56 -4.10 14.00 -1.37
CA LEU A 56 -3.56 15.37 -1.34
C LEU A 56 -4.44 16.35 -2.13
N GLU A 57 -4.97 15.93 -3.28
CA GLU A 57 -5.93 16.74 -4.05
C GLU A 57 -7.23 17.00 -3.28
N VAL A 58 -7.73 15.99 -2.57
CA VAL A 58 -8.90 16.13 -1.69
C VAL A 58 -8.62 17.07 -0.52
N ALA A 59 -7.44 16.97 0.11
CA ALA A 59 -7.05 17.85 1.20
C ALA A 59 -6.93 19.31 0.74
N ALA A 60 -6.37 19.55 -0.44
CA ALA A 60 -6.28 20.88 -1.04
C ALA A 60 -7.66 21.48 -1.35
N HIS A 61 -8.62 20.68 -1.83
CA HIS A 61 -10.00 21.14 -2.07
C HIS A 61 -10.79 21.45 -0.79
N LYS A 62 -10.51 20.77 0.32
CA LYS A 62 -11.14 21.05 1.62
C LYS A 62 -10.55 22.28 2.34
N ALA A 63 -9.41 22.79 1.87
CA ALA A 63 -8.69 23.88 2.51
C ALA A 63 -9.17 25.30 2.12
N THR A 64 -10.19 25.45 1.27
CA THR A 64 -10.86 26.74 1.09
C THR A 64 -11.86 26.93 2.24
N PRO A 65 -11.61 27.83 3.21
CA PRO A 65 -12.65 28.23 4.13
C PRO A 65 -13.69 28.99 3.31
N SER A 66 -14.95 28.62 3.48
CA SER A 66 -16.11 29.46 3.13
C SER A 66 -15.82 30.90 3.55
N ALA A 67 -15.48 31.75 2.58
CA ALA A 67 -15.46 33.19 2.80
C ALA A 67 -16.89 33.65 3.10
N PRO A 68 -17.09 34.64 4.00
CA PRO A 68 -18.41 35.15 4.35
C PRO A 68 -19.14 35.78 3.16
#